data_AF-A0A0K2RU13-F1
#
_entry.id   AF-A0A0K2RU13-F1
#
_cell.length_a   1.000
_cell.length_b   1.000
_cell.length_c   1.000
_cell.angle_alpha   90.00
_cell.angle_beta   90.00
_cell.angle_gamma   90.00
#
_symmetry.space_group_name_H-M   'P 1'
#
loop_
_entity.id
_entity.type
_entity.pdbx_description
1 polymer ?
#
loop_
_entity_poly.entity_id
_entity_poly.type
_entity_poly.pdbx_seq_one_letter_code
_entity_poly.pdbx_strand_id
1 'polypeptide(L)'
;MAGNSLGQLSPDELLDVADECDPDDTFLYSELAALGTSLASTAAFADRLVDSAYNTDAAFEQLLAARFRAGLREHSETALTDSAVGLVAAAVVELAAALGGNSVFADSTRGGSDLLMGVVHAAGEGAPVTFLTADDDGGAGRLVRRRLRVHGVEGGQIRVDPSGEFAVHGPVVHVGQYPSPGEPGTDARQILSAVEHLVLQMDDQQRAVIIAPARVLCDVPLAPHAAGLRSGLLRTGRVRAIVRLPQGLLRSKPREAQALWVLGPSFAEVPIAERWTMVADLSTRALTEDVRQDLVSDIVASMGNRATVRAHSFRFARLVQTRLLLASRKSLAAAQSHGSAPSSKGAEAALRVEELVRKLRAGRPEQPGDVAVFPGEPHAKVQPVSVQELIAAGNLKYIKGNRLEDADLTPSGGTRVLGRPNCSTRTAGRGGTSAFWISPPVTLPAVSPSLATSSFARTPARRSGGRARWLRRRLPRPRATDRWRGPRRAAGRRRRRGHQQAPRRGQSLAPVAPALRPGRPTQKTGRIPRPAATRAAASPRAAQAARRTRYPDYGRRSGRKPHPDRPQH
;
A
#
# COMPACT_ATOMS: atom_id res chain seq x y z
N MET A 1 26.81 7.43 -23.86
CA MET A 1 27.16 7.56 -25.29
C MET A 1 26.81 8.95 -25.77
N ALA A 2 27.42 9.39 -26.86
CA ALA A 2 27.72 10.78 -27.23
C ALA A 2 26.52 11.74 -27.31
N GLY A 3 26.76 13.00 -26.95
CA GLY A 3 25.83 14.13 -27.06
C GLY A 3 25.58 14.61 -28.49
N ASN A 4 25.36 13.67 -29.41
CA ASN A 4 24.90 13.97 -30.77
C ASN A 4 23.37 13.89 -30.80
N SER A 5 22.74 14.88 -31.45
CA SER A 5 21.29 14.95 -31.63
C SER A 5 20.81 13.78 -32.51
N LEU A 6 19.81 13.03 -32.04
CA LEU A 6 19.26 11.87 -32.76
C LEU A 6 18.62 12.27 -34.09
N GLY A 7 18.02 13.46 -34.16
CA GLY A 7 17.38 14.01 -35.36
C GLY A 7 18.34 14.36 -36.49
N GLN A 8 19.65 14.30 -36.27
CA GLN A 8 20.68 14.48 -37.30
C GLN A 8 21.11 13.16 -37.95
N LEU A 9 20.76 12.03 -37.35
CA LEU A 9 21.11 10.70 -37.85
C LEU A 9 20.14 10.29 -38.96
N SER A 10 20.67 9.58 -39.95
CA SER A 10 19.87 8.90 -40.97
C SER A 10 19.08 7.74 -40.34
N PRO A 11 18.01 7.25 -40.99
CA PRO A 11 17.25 6.10 -40.50
C PRO A 11 18.10 4.85 -40.25
N ASP A 12 19.07 4.58 -41.12
CA ASP A 12 19.95 3.41 -40.98
C ASP A 12 20.88 3.58 -39.76
N GLU A 13 21.48 4.76 -39.59
CA GLU A 13 22.30 5.07 -38.40
C GLU A 13 21.49 4.99 -37.09
N LEU A 14 20.22 5.39 -37.10
CA LEU A 14 19.34 5.26 -35.94
C LEU A 14 19.08 3.80 -35.58
N LEU A 15 18.91 2.93 -36.58
CA LEU A 15 18.72 1.50 -36.35
C LEU A 15 20.01 0.82 -35.89
N ASP A 16 21.17 1.23 -36.41
CA ASP A 16 22.48 0.75 -35.94
C ASP A 16 22.71 1.11 -34.46
N VAL A 17 22.41 2.35 -34.06
CA VAL A 17 22.50 2.79 -32.66
C VAL A 17 21.48 2.04 -31.79
N ALA A 18 20.28 1.77 -32.31
CA ALA A 18 19.28 1.01 -31.59
C ALA A 18 19.73 -0.44 -31.36
N ASP A 19 20.33 -1.09 -32.37
CA ASP A 19 20.89 -2.45 -32.28
C ASP A 19 22.06 -2.51 -31.29
N GLU A 20 22.95 -1.50 -31.30
CA GLU A 20 24.02 -1.41 -30.31
C GLU A 20 23.48 -1.30 -28.87
N CYS A 21 22.34 -0.62 -28.69
CA CYS A 21 21.72 -0.43 -27.38
C CYS A 21 20.85 -1.61 -26.93
N ASP A 22 20.21 -2.30 -27.87
CA ASP A 22 19.23 -3.37 -27.64
C ASP A 22 19.42 -4.53 -28.64
N PRO A 23 20.58 -5.22 -28.61
CA PRO A 23 20.93 -6.23 -29.62
C PRO A 23 20.01 -7.47 -29.56
N ASP A 24 19.40 -7.70 -28.41
CA ASP A 24 18.50 -8.83 -28.16
C ASP A 24 17.02 -8.45 -28.38
N ASP A 25 16.72 -7.25 -28.90
CA ASP A 25 15.38 -6.68 -29.06
C ASP A 25 14.49 -6.84 -27.82
N THR A 26 15.04 -6.51 -26.66
CA THR A 26 14.36 -6.67 -25.39
C THR A 26 13.46 -5.49 -25.04
N PHE A 27 13.70 -4.28 -25.56
CA PHE A 27 12.98 -3.09 -25.09
C PHE A 27 12.65 -2.01 -26.16
N LEU A 28 13.30 -1.96 -27.32
CA LEU A 28 13.10 -0.85 -28.26
C LEU A 28 13.32 -1.18 -29.75
N TYR A 29 14.24 -2.09 -30.10
CA TYR A 29 14.71 -2.20 -31.49
C TYR A 29 13.59 -2.45 -32.52
N SER A 30 12.79 -3.51 -32.35
CA SER A 30 11.72 -3.86 -33.30
C SER A 30 10.64 -2.79 -33.40
N GLU A 31 10.37 -2.07 -32.30
CA GLU A 31 9.43 -0.95 -32.30
C GLU A 31 9.94 0.23 -33.13
N LEU A 32 11.25 0.52 -33.09
CA LEU A 32 11.85 1.56 -33.94
C LEU A 32 11.90 1.14 -35.40
N ALA A 33 12.27 -0.11 -35.69
CA ALA A 33 12.27 -0.65 -37.05
C ALA A 33 10.86 -0.59 -37.68
N ALA A 34 9.82 -0.82 -36.90
CA ALA A 34 8.44 -0.74 -37.35
C ALA A 34 7.95 0.69 -37.69
N LEU A 35 8.62 1.75 -37.23
CA LEU A 35 8.24 3.13 -37.55
C LEU A 35 8.47 3.50 -39.02
N GLY A 36 9.39 2.80 -39.70
CA GLY A 36 9.74 3.04 -41.10
C GLY A 36 10.03 4.51 -41.39
N THR A 37 9.25 5.11 -42.30
CA THR A 37 9.41 6.52 -42.72
C THR A 37 9.19 7.54 -41.60
N SER A 38 8.54 7.15 -40.50
CA SER A 38 8.31 8.01 -39.34
C SER A 38 9.47 8.04 -38.34
N LEU A 39 10.51 7.22 -38.54
CA LEU A 39 11.63 7.10 -37.60
C LEU A 39 12.37 8.44 -37.43
N ALA A 40 12.73 9.10 -38.53
CA ALA A 40 13.47 10.36 -38.49
C ALA A 40 12.69 11.51 -37.82
N SER A 41 11.39 11.62 -38.09
CA SER A 41 10.55 12.65 -37.45
C SER A 41 10.34 12.37 -35.95
N THR A 42 10.30 11.10 -35.56
CA THR A 42 10.23 10.65 -34.16
C THR A 42 11.54 10.96 -33.42
N ALA A 43 12.70 10.71 -34.03
CA ALA A 43 14.00 11.05 -33.46
C ALA A 43 14.14 12.57 -33.22
N ALA A 44 13.77 13.38 -34.21
CA ALA A 44 13.77 14.84 -34.06
C ALA A 44 12.77 15.33 -32.99
N PHE A 45 11.66 14.62 -32.78
CA PHE A 45 10.73 14.91 -31.70
C PHE A 45 11.32 14.54 -30.33
N ALA A 46 12.01 13.40 -30.23
CA ALA A 46 12.68 12.97 -29.00
C ALA A 46 13.73 14.00 -28.56
N ASP A 47 14.55 14.52 -29.47
CA ASP A 47 15.52 15.58 -29.15
C ASP A 47 14.84 16.82 -28.59
N ARG A 48 13.79 17.33 -29.27
CA ARG A 48 13.04 18.51 -28.77
C ARG A 48 12.43 18.28 -27.40
N LEU A 49 11.97 17.05 -27.14
CA LEU A 49 11.40 16.70 -25.85
C LEU A 49 12.48 16.69 -24.76
N VAL A 50 13.63 16.06 -25.02
CA VAL A 50 14.78 16.06 -24.10
C VAL A 50 15.28 17.48 -23.84
N ASP A 51 15.42 18.29 -24.88
CA ASP A 51 15.81 19.70 -24.75
C ASP A 51 14.82 20.48 -23.87
N SER A 52 13.51 20.24 -24.04
CA SER A 52 12.48 20.90 -23.25
C SER A 52 12.43 20.46 -21.78
N ALA A 53 12.84 19.21 -21.52
CA ALA A 53 12.85 18.61 -20.19
C ALA A 53 14.21 18.75 -19.49
N TYR A 54 15.23 19.23 -20.19
CA TYR A 54 16.63 19.39 -19.77
C TYR A 54 17.38 18.09 -19.44
N ASN A 55 16.73 16.92 -19.49
CA ASN A 55 17.34 15.61 -19.35
C ASN A 55 16.40 14.50 -19.90
N THR A 56 16.94 13.29 -20.08
CA THR A 56 16.23 12.15 -20.68
C THR A 56 15.20 11.52 -19.76
N ASP A 57 15.50 11.46 -18.46
CA ASP A 57 14.63 10.94 -17.41
C ASP A 57 13.36 11.77 -17.27
N ALA A 58 13.47 13.10 -17.16
CA ALA A 58 12.29 13.96 -17.08
C ALA A 58 11.50 13.99 -18.39
N ALA A 59 12.16 13.91 -19.56
CA ALA A 59 11.47 13.80 -20.84
C ALA A 59 10.59 12.53 -20.91
N PHE A 60 11.14 11.40 -20.48
CA PHE A 60 10.41 10.14 -20.44
C PHE A 60 9.23 10.19 -19.46
N GLU A 61 9.42 10.74 -18.27
CA GLU A 61 8.35 10.91 -17.28
C GLU A 61 7.27 11.89 -17.76
N GLN A 62 7.61 12.92 -18.53
CA GLN A 62 6.63 13.82 -19.15
C GLN A 62 5.73 13.08 -20.16
N LEU A 63 6.29 12.18 -20.97
CA LEU A 63 5.50 11.33 -21.89
C LEU A 63 4.56 10.41 -21.13
N LEU A 64 5.06 9.76 -20.07
CA LEU A 64 4.23 8.90 -19.24
C LEU A 64 3.12 9.67 -18.52
N ALA A 65 3.40 10.88 -18.01
CA ALA A 65 2.38 11.72 -17.43
C ALA A 65 1.28 12.09 -18.45
N ALA A 66 1.63 12.20 -19.74
CA ALA A 66 0.68 12.47 -20.81
C ALA A 66 -0.22 11.28 -21.19
N ARG A 67 0.00 10.07 -20.65
CA ARG A 67 -0.79 8.85 -20.96
C ARG A 67 -2.30 9.01 -20.83
N PHE A 68 -2.77 9.83 -19.88
CA PHE A 68 -4.18 10.12 -19.68
C PHE A 68 -4.80 10.94 -20.81
N ARG A 69 -4.01 11.83 -21.42
CA ARG A 69 -4.43 12.66 -22.56
C ARG A 69 -4.27 11.91 -23.88
N ALA A 70 -3.25 11.06 -23.99
CA ALA A 70 -2.92 10.30 -25.18
C ALA A 70 -3.81 9.07 -25.41
N GLY A 71 -4.71 8.75 -24.48
CA GLY A 71 -5.63 7.61 -24.64
C GLY A 71 -4.96 6.24 -24.48
N LEU A 72 -3.79 6.17 -23.82
CA LEU A 72 -3.12 4.91 -23.47
C LEU A 72 -3.89 4.22 -22.34
N ARG A 73 -4.98 3.54 -22.72
CA ARG A 73 -6.01 3.06 -21.81
C ARG A 73 -5.46 2.07 -20.79
N GLU A 74 -4.64 1.12 -21.22
CA GLU A 74 -4.04 0.09 -20.37
C GLU A 74 -3.23 0.69 -19.21
N HIS A 75 -2.39 1.69 -19.50
CA HIS A 75 -1.57 2.38 -18.50
C HIS A 75 -2.36 3.39 -17.66
N SER A 76 -3.40 4.00 -18.22
CA SER A 76 -4.23 4.97 -17.49
C SER A 76 -5.26 4.28 -16.58
N GLU A 77 -5.76 3.11 -16.95
CA GLU A 77 -6.74 2.33 -16.17
C GLU A 77 -6.17 1.77 -14.89
N THR A 78 -4.89 1.43 -14.88
CA THR A 78 -4.19 0.88 -13.71
C THR A 78 -3.35 1.94 -12.99
N ALA A 79 -3.28 3.18 -13.46
CA ALA A 79 -2.45 4.20 -12.83
C ALA A 79 -2.88 4.56 -11.39
N LEU A 80 -1.99 4.29 -10.43
CA LEU A 80 -2.14 4.66 -9.03
C LEU A 80 -1.86 6.16 -8.81
N THR A 81 -2.34 6.68 -7.68
CA THR A 81 -1.94 8.01 -7.20
C THR A 81 -0.58 7.95 -6.50
N ASP A 82 0.09 9.09 -6.41
CA ASP A 82 1.43 9.17 -5.83
C ASP A 82 1.43 8.79 -4.34
N SER A 83 0.32 9.03 -3.64
CA SER A 83 0.11 8.59 -2.26
C SER A 83 0.07 7.05 -2.14
N ALA A 84 -0.57 6.36 -3.09
CA ALA A 84 -0.61 4.89 -3.12
C ALA A 84 0.75 4.30 -3.51
N VAL A 85 1.40 4.86 -4.53
CA VAL A 85 2.76 4.47 -4.94
C VAL A 85 3.74 4.67 -3.78
N GLY A 86 3.68 5.82 -3.10
CA GLY A 86 4.54 6.13 -1.95
C GLY A 86 4.32 5.17 -0.78
N LEU A 87 3.07 4.75 -0.50
CA LEU A 87 2.77 3.73 0.52
C LEU A 87 3.39 2.38 0.18
N VAL A 88 3.18 1.89 -1.04
CA VAL A 88 3.74 0.61 -1.46
C VAL A 88 5.26 0.66 -1.45
N ALA A 89 5.85 1.71 -2.02
CA ALA A 89 7.31 1.90 -2.07
C ALA A 89 7.94 1.95 -0.67
N ALA A 90 7.38 2.72 0.25
CA ALA A 90 7.87 2.79 1.63
C ALA A 90 7.79 1.43 2.35
N ALA A 91 6.68 0.70 2.18
CA ALA A 91 6.55 -0.64 2.75
C ALA A 91 7.59 -1.61 2.16
N VAL A 92 7.80 -1.57 0.84
CA VAL A 92 8.74 -2.42 0.12
C VAL A 92 10.19 -2.16 0.55
N VAL A 93 10.60 -0.89 0.63
CA VAL A 93 11.96 -0.51 1.04
C VAL A 93 12.24 -0.92 2.49
N GLU A 94 11.31 -0.69 3.42
CA GLU A 94 11.48 -1.09 4.82
C GLU A 94 11.48 -2.62 5.00
N LEU A 95 10.69 -3.35 4.22
CA LEU A 95 10.74 -4.82 4.21
C LEU A 95 12.07 -5.34 3.66
N ALA A 96 12.64 -4.70 2.64
CA ALA A 96 13.94 -5.07 2.10
C ALA A 96 15.06 -4.78 3.11
N ALA A 97 15.01 -3.62 3.77
CA ALA A 97 15.94 -3.28 4.84
C ALA A 97 15.93 -4.31 5.98
N ALA A 98 14.75 -4.88 6.30
CA ALA A 98 14.61 -5.92 7.31
C ALA A 98 15.18 -7.30 6.91
N LEU A 99 15.32 -7.58 5.60
CA LEU A 99 15.98 -8.80 5.11
C LEU A 99 17.51 -8.68 5.14
N GLY A 100 18.04 -7.46 5.03
CA GLY A 100 19.47 -7.17 4.98
C GLY A 100 20.12 -7.54 3.64
N GLY A 101 21.34 -7.04 3.41
CA GLY A 101 22.08 -7.25 2.16
C GLY A 101 21.73 -6.24 1.06
N ASN A 102 22.00 -6.61 -0.19
CA ASN A 102 21.64 -5.79 -1.35
C ASN A 102 20.14 -5.89 -1.62
N SER A 103 19.48 -4.74 -1.82
CA SER A 103 18.04 -4.68 -2.05
C SER A 103 17.69 -5.16 -3.46
N VAL A 104 17.12 -6.37 -3.53
CA VAL A 104 16.57 -6.95 -4.75
C VAL A 104 15.05 -6.90 -4.70
N PHE A 105 14.44 -6.32 -5.74
CA PHE A 105 13.00 -6.19 -5.88
C PHE A 105 12.52 -6.96 -7.11
N ALA A 106 11.40 -7.65 -7.00
CA ALA A 106 10.86 -8.46 -8.09
C ALA A 106 9.41 -8.09 -8.41
N ASP A 107 9.09 -7.91 -9.69
CA ASP A 107 7.72 -7.78 -10.17
C ASP A 107 7.48 -8.81 -11.27
N SER A 108 6.74 -9.86 -10.91
CA SER A 108 6.33 -10.92 -11.84
C SER A 108 5.03 -10.59 -12.58
N THR A 109 4.43 -9.41 -12.35
CA THR A 109 3.25 -8.98 -13.09
C THR A 109 3.62 -8.47 -14.48
N ARG A 110 2.67 -8.56 -15.41
CA ARG A 110 2.86 -8.03 -16.77
C ARG A 110 2.74 -6.50 -16.76
N GLY A 111 3.87 -5.79 -16.73
CA GLY A 111 3.94 -4.32 -16.68
C GLY A 111 4.19 -3.78 -15.27
N GLY A 112 3.79 -2.52 -15.00
CA GLY A 112 3.75 -1.99 -13.61
C GLY A 112 4.88 -1.04 -13.20
N SER A 113 5.49 -0.30 -14.13
CA SER A 113 6.70 0.51 -13.84
C SER A 113 6.50 1.64 -12.81
N ASP A 114 5.27 2.09 -12.56
CA ASP A 114 5.01 3.16 -11.58
C ASP A 114 5.41 2.75 -10.15
N LEU A 115 5.14 1.50 -9.75
CA LEU A 115 5.52 1.01 -8.42
C LEU A 115 7.03 0.85 -8.30
N LEU A 116 7.68 0.32 -9.33
CA LEU A 116 9.14 0.15 -9.35
C LEU A 116 9.85 1.50 -9.27
N MET A 117 9.41 2.50 -10.03
CA MET A 117 9.94 3.84 -9.91
C MET A 117 9.65 4.46 -8.54
N GLY A 118 8.49 4.19 -7.95
CA GLY A 118 8.23 4.56 -6.55
C GLY A 118 9.29 4.01 -5.59
N VAL A 119 9.68 2.73 -5.75
CA VAL A 119 10.73 2.10 -4.96
C VAL A 119 12.09 2.74 -5.21
N VAL A 120 12.45 3.05 -6.47
CA VAL A 120 13.69 3.79 -6.81
C VAL A 120 13.74 5.11 -6.05
N HIS A 121 12.66 5.90 -6.07
CA HIS A 121 12.61 7.19 -5.38
C HIS A 121 12.66 7.04 -3.86
N ALA A 122 12.03 6.00 -3.30
CA ALA A 122 12.01 5.75 -1.86
C ALA A 122 13.34 5.20 -1.32
N ALA A 123 14.08 4.42 -2.11
CA ALA A 123 15.40 3.89 -1.73
C ALA A 123 16.47 4.99 -1.69
N GLY A 124 16.31 6.05 -2.50
CA GLY A 124 17.24 7.18 -2.58
C GLY A 124 18.52 6.85 -3.37
N GLU A 125 19.32 7.88 -3.63
CA GLU A 125 20.50 7.81 -4.53
C GLU A 125 21.70 7.02 -3.98
N GLY A 126 21.67 6.65 -2.68
CA GLY A 126 22.81 6.06 -1.99
C GLY A 126 22.85 4.53 -1.95
N ALA A 127 21.79 3.84 -2.36
CA ALA A 127 21.67 2.40 -2.26
C ALA A 127 21.54 1.75 -3.65
N PRO A 128 22.43 0.81 -4.03
CA PRO A 128 22.24 0.06 -5.26
C PRO A 128 20.97 -0.79 -5.13
N VAL A 129 20.03 -0.60 -6.05
CA VAL A 129 18.79 -1.35 -6.15
C VAL A 129 18.79 -2.15 -7.43
N THR A 130 18.47 -3.44 -7.32
CA THR A 130 18.34 -4.32 -8.49
C THR A 130 16.88 -4.71 -8.65
N PHE A 131 16.33 -4.56 -9.86
CA PHE A 131 14.97 -4.95 -10.17
C PHE A 131 14.95 -6.20 -11.06
N LEU A 132 14.06 -7.13 -10.77
CA LEU A 132 13.77 -8.29 -11.58
C LEU A 132 12.33 -8.15 -12.10
N THR A 133 12.14 -8.09 -13.41
CA THR A 133 10.81 -7.89 -14.04
C THR A 133 10.44 -9.08 -14.89
N ALA A 134 9.15 -9.40 -15.03
CA ALA A 134 8.69 -10.45 -15.95
C ALA A 134 9.29 -10.30 -17.37
N ASP A 135 9.63 -11.43 -18.00
CA ASP A 135 10.09 -11.52 -19.41
C ASP A 135 8.93 -11.38 -20.40
N ASP A 136 8.04 -10.42 -20.16
CA ASP A 136 6.94 -10.11 -21.05
C ASP A 136 7.44 -9.27 -22.23
N ASP A 137 7.34 -9.80 -23.45
CA ASP A 137 7.67 -9.10 -24.69
C ASP A 137 6.55 -8.16 -25.18
N GLY A 138 5.43 -8.12 -24.46
CA GLY A 138 4.37 -7.16 -24.67
C GLY A 138 4.82 -5.72 -24.44
N GLY A 139 4.05 -4.76 -25.00
CA GLY A 139 4.38 -3.34 -24.90
C GLY A 139 4.50 -2.83 -23.46
N ALA A 140 3.75 -3.40 -22.51
CA ALA A 140 3.84 -3.06 -21.11
C ALA A 140 5.15 -3.53 -20.46
N GLY A 141 5.61 -4.75 -20.75
CA GLY A 141 6.90 -5.26 -20.27
C GLY A 141 8.08 -4.49 -20.88
N ARG A 142 8.05 -4.26 -22.20
CA ARG A 142 9.04 -3.42 -22.89
C ARG A 142 9.12 -2.01 -22.30
N LEU A 143 7.98 -1.39 -22.00
CA LEU A 143 7.93 -0.07 -21.37
C LEU A 143 8.59 -0.04 -19.98
N VAL A 144 8.41 -1.08 -19.16
CA VAL A 144 9.07 -1.17 -17.85
C VAL A 144 10.57 -1.18 -18.01
N ARG A 145 11.08 -2.05 -18.90
CA ARG A 145 12.53 -2.17 -19.18
C ARG A 145 13.12 -0.87 -19.69
N ARG A 146 12.43 -0.20 -20.63
CA ARG A 146 12.80 1.14 -21.11
C ARG A 146 12.88 2.15 -19.98
N ARG A 147 11.85 2.23 -19.14
CA ARG A 147 11.81 3.19 -18.03
C ARG A 147 12.98 2.96 -17.07
N LEU A 148 13.20 1.72 -16.62
CA LEU A 148 14.32 1.39 -15.74
C LEU A 148 15.66 1.78 -16.37
N ARG A 149 15.85 1.48 -17.66
CA ARG A 149 17.10 1.79 -18.38
C ARG A 149 17.35 3.29 -18.52
N VAL A 150 16.31 4.08 -18.83
CA VAL A 150 16.39 5.55 -18.93
C VAL A 150 16.79 6.17 -17.59
N HIS A 151 16.33 5.60 -16.48
CA HIS A 151 16.68 6.03 -15.12
C HIS A 151 18.00 5.46 -14.61
N GLY A 152 18.77 4.76 -15.45
CA GLY A 152 20.06 4.18 -15.07
C GLY A 152 19.97 3.06 -14.03
N VAL A 153 18.80 2.44 -13.89
CA VAL A 153 18.54 1.40 -12.89
C VAL A 153 18.92 0.02 -13.46
N GLU A 154 19.64 -0.76 -12.66
CA GLU A 154 19.97 -2.14 -13.02
C GLU A 154 18.73 -3.04 -13.00
N GLY A 155 18.46 -3.67 -14.13
CA GLY A 155 17.33 -4.56 -14.33
C GLY A 155 17.77 -5.94 -14.80
N GLY A 156 17.14 -6.98 -14.26
CA GLY A 156 17.17 -8.35 -14.75
C GLY A 156 15.76 -8.82 -15.10
N GLN A 157 15.67 -10.02 -15.67
CA GLN A 157 14.40 -10.61 -16.09
C GLN A 157 14.05 -11.84 -15.24
N ILE A 158 12.77 -12.02 -15.01
CA ILE A 158 12.16 -13.22 -14.43
C ILE A 158 11.44 -13.92 -15.55
N ARG A 159 11.86 -15.15 -15.87
CA ARG A 159 11.11 -16.00 -16.78
C ARG A 159 9.83 -16.46 -16.11
N VAL A 160 8.68 -16.03 -16.65
CA VAL A 160 7.36 -16.42 -16.14
C VAL A 160 6.73 -17.37 -17.14
N ASP A 161 6.55 -18.63 -16.74
CA ASP A 161 5.93 -19.63 -17.59
C ASP A 161 4.45 -19.28 -17.88
N PRO A 162 3.85 -19.81 -18.96
CA PRO A 162 2.44 -19.60 -19.25
C PRO A 162 1.48 -20.05 -18.14
N SER A 163 1.93 -20.97 -17.27
CA SER A 163 1.22 -21.40 -16.06
C SER A 163 1.26 -20.38 -14.93
N GLY A 164 2.06 -19.32 -15.04
CA GLY A 164 2.34 -18.34 -13.98
C GLY A 164 3.48 -18.75 -13.05
N GLU A 165 4.15 -19.87 -13.31
CA GLU A 165 5.29 -20.31 -12.52
C GLU A 165 6.55 -19.50 -12.84
N PHE A 166 7.36 -19.21 -11.82
CA PHE A 166 8.64 -18.54 -11.97
C PHE A 166 9.56 -18.92 -10.80
N ALA A 167 10.85 -18.63 -10.93
CA ALA A 167 11.82 -18.87 -9.88
C ALA A 167 12.65 -17.62 -9.60
N VAL A 168 12.67 -17.20 -8.34
CA VAL A 168 13.55 -16.15 -7.83
C VAL A 168 14.13 -16.67 -6.51
N HIS A 169 15.42 -16.46 -6.27
CA HIS A 169 16.12 -16.99 -5.10
C HIS A 169 16.74 -15.88 -4.26
N GLY A 170 16.83 -16.12 -2.96
CA GLY A 170 17.47 -15.20 -2.02
C GLY A 170 16.52 -14.15 -1.43
N PRO A 171 17.06 -13.19 -0.66
CA PRO A 171 16.28 -12.14 -0.02
C PRO A 171 15.72 -11.19 -1.09
N VAL A 172 14.43 -11.34 -1.38
CA VAL A 172 13.72 -10.55 -2.40
C VAL A 172 12.41 -10.03 -1.85
N VAL A 173 12.10 -8.77 -2.17
CA VAL A 173 10.77 -8.21 -1.93
C VAL A 173 10.03 -8.11 -3.25
N HIS A 174 8.99 -8.92 -3.38
CA HIS A 174 8.09 -8.90 -4.51
C HIS A 174 7.13 -7.70 -4.42
N VAL A 175 6.89 -7.04 -5.53
CA VAL A 175 5.95 -5.93 -5.66
C VAL A 175 4.95 -6.33 -6.74
N GLY A 176 3.66 -6.26 -6.42
CA GLY A 176 2.62 -6.66 -7.36
C GLY A 176 1.46 -5.67 -7.35
N GLN A 177 1.05 -5.26 -8.55
CA GLN A 177 -0.18 -4.53 -8.76
C GLN A 177 -1.15 -5.36 -9.59
N TYR A 178 -2.39 -5.50 -9.11
CA TYR A 178 -3.44 -6.16 -9.84
C TYR A 178 -4.71 -5.30 -9.95
N PRO A 179 -5.34 -5.22 -11.13
CA PRO A 179 -4.83 -5.64 -12.43
C PRO A 179 -3.54 -4.89 -12.82
N SER A 180 -2.63 -5.56 -13.53
CA SER A 180 -1.41 -4.95 -14.04
C SER A 180 -1.67 -4.24 -15.37
N PRO A 181 -0.82 -3.29 -15.81
CA PRO A 181 -1.01 -2.61 -17.10
C PRO A 181 -1.05 -3.54 -18.31
N GLY A 182 -0.30 -4.65 -18.32
CA GLY A 182 -0.34 -5.64 -19.40
C GLY A 182 -1.59 -6.52 -19.39
N GLU A 183 -2.34 -6.54 -18.29
CA GLU A 183 -3.56 -7.35 -18.12
C GLU A 183 -4.66 -6.59 -17.37
N PRO A 184 -5.15 -5.44 -17.89
CA PRO A 184 -6.07 -4.58 -17.16
C PRO A 184 -7.45 -5.20 -16.94
N GLY A 185 -7.80 -6.22 -17.73
CA GLY A 185 -9.08 -6.95 -17.69
C GLY A 185 -9.15 -8.09 -16.66
N THR A 186 -8.13 -8.27 -15.82
CA THR A 186 -8.04 -9.40 -14.89
C THR A 186 -9.20 -9.43 -13.88
N ASP A 187 -9.90 -10.57 -13.80
CA ASP A 187 -11.01 -10.79 -12.87
C ASP A 187 -10.54 -11.17 -11.44
N ALA A 188 -11.47 -11.21 -10.48
CA ALA A 188 -11.13 -11.52 -9.08
C ALA A 188 -10.49 -12.91 -8.88
N ARG A 189 -10.84 -13.91 -9.71
CA ARG A 189 -10.28 -15.26 -9.64
C ARG A 189 -8.85 -15.24 -10.16
N GLN A 190 -8.62 -14.61 -11.31
CA GLN A 190 -7.30 -14.49 -11.94
C GLN A 190 -6.35 -13.72 -11.03
N ILE A 191 -6.79 -12.64 -10.38
CA ILE A 191 -5.99 -11.91 -9.39
C ILE A 191 -5.56 -12.85 -8.25
N LEU A 192 -6.50 -13.56 -7.62
CA LEU A 192 -6.17 -14.44 -6.50
C LEU A 192 -5.33 -15.66 -6.92
N SER A 193 -5.51 -16.15 -8.15
CA SER A 193 -4.67 -17.22 -8.70
C SER A 193 -3.24 -16.73 -8.93
N ALA A 194 -3.06 -15.51 -9.46
CA ALA A 194 -1.74 -14.91 -9.61
C ALA A 194 -1.04 -14.71 -8.25
N VAL A 195 -1.78 -14.34 -7.20
CA VAL A 195 -1.24 -14.29 -5.83
C VAL A 195 -0.88 -15.69 -5.31
N GLU A 196 -1.64 -16.73 -5.65
CA GLU A 196 -1.31 -18.12 -5.31
C GLU A 196 -0.03 -18.59 -6.01
N HIS A 197 0.13 -18.27 -7.30
CA HIS A 197 1.36 -18.45 -8.07
C HIS A 197 2.50 -17.49 -7.69
N LEU A 198 2.32 -16.61 -6.70
CA LEU A 198 3.43 -15.91 -6.06
C LEU A 198 3.79 -16.64 -4.76
N VAL A 199 2.76 -17.01 -3.99
CA VAL A 199 2.89 -17.68 -2.70
C VAL A 199 3.56 -19.06 -2.80
N LEU A 200 3.31 -19.82 -3.87
CA LEU A 200 3.88 -21.17 -4.05
C LEU A 200 5.39 -21.15 -4.34
N GLN A 201 5.91 -20.04 -4.85
CA GLN A 201 7.27 -19.81 -5.29
C GLN A 201 8.08 -19.10 -4.21
N MET A 202 7.38 -18.48 -3.25
CA MET A 202 7.98 -17.77 -2.14
C MET A 202 8.59 -18.72 -1.09
N ASP A 203 9.83 -18.42 -0.70
CA ASP A 203 10.47 -18.99 0.48
C ASP A 203 10.30 -18.09 1.74
N ASP A 204 11.01 -18.40 2.82
CA ASP A 204 10.96 -17.62 4.07
C ASP A 204 11.92 -16.43 4.11
N GLN A 205 12.82 -16.29 3.13
CA GLN A 205 13.66 -15.11 2.90
C GLN A 205 12.96 -14.07 2.01
N GLN A 206 11.79 -14.39 1.48
CA GLN A 206 11.06 -13.52 0.57
C GLN A 206 9.87 -12.85 1.24
N ARG A 207 9.56 -11.63 0.79
CA ARG A 207 8.39 -10.83 1.20
C ARG A 207 7.65 -10.39 -0.04
N ALA A 208 6.37 -10.06 0.08
CA ALA A 208 5.65 -9.44 -1.02
C ALA A 208 4.72 -8.34 -0.55
N VAL A 209 4.59 -7.27 -1.34
CA VAL A 209 3.60 -6.22 -1.16
C VAL A 209 2.70 -6.18 -2.39
N ILE A 210 1.42 -6.41 -2.18
CA ILE A 210 0.43 -6.54 -3.25
C ILE A 210 -0.66 -5.50 -3.05
N ILE A 211 -0.91 -4.70 -4.08
CA ILE A 211 -2.05 -3.78 -4.12
C ILE A 211 -3.06 -4.23 -5.17
N ALA A 212 -4.32 -4.36 -4.76
CA ALA A 212 -5.42 -4.74 -5.65
C ALA A 212 -6.78 -4.27 -5.10
N PRO A 213 -7.89 -4.37 -5.87
CA PRO A 213 -9.19 -3.89 -5.41
C PRO A 213 -9.62 -4.53 -4.09
N ALA A 214 -10.11 -3.71 -3.16
CA ALA A 214 -10.55 -4.15 -1.84
C ALA A 214 -11.68 -5.20 -1.91
N ARG A 215 -12.53 -5.16 -2.94
CA ARG A 215 -13.56 -6.18 -3.20
C ARG A 215 -13.01 -7.59 -3.39
N VAL A 216 -11.77 -7.71 -3.87
CA VAL A 216 -11.10 -8.99 -4.11
C VAL A 216 -10.38 -9.43 -2.84
N LEU A 217 -9.52 -8.56 -2.32
CA LEU A 217 -8.61 -8.89 -1.22
C LEU A 217 -9.28 -8.92 0.16
N CYS A 218 -10.27 -8.06 0.44
CA CYS A 218 -10.77 -7.85 1.81
C CYS A 218 -12.28 -7.98 1.95
N ASP A 219 -13.05 -7.39 1.04
CA ASP A 219 -14.49 -7.21 1.21
C ASP A 219 -15.30 -8.45 0.82
N VAL A 220 -16.59 -8.41 1.14
CA VAL A 220 -17.60 -9.44 0.88
C VAL A 220 -18.84 -8.78 0.27
N PRO A 221 -19.65 -9.49 -0.53
CA PRO A 221 -19.48 -10.88 -0.96
C PRO A 221 -18.44 -11.04 -2.07
N LEU A 222 -17.84 -12.22 -2.14
CA LEU A 222 -16.94 -12.65 -3.21
C LEU A 222 -17.52 -13.93 -3.84
N ALA A 223 -17.36 -14.12 -5.15
CA ALA A 223 -17.85 -15.32 -5.83
C ALA A 223 -17.28 -16.58 -5.17
N PRO A 224 -18.04 -17.70 -5.05
CA PRO A 224 -17.65 -18.85 -4.22
C PRO A 224 -16.24 -19.40 -4.52
N HIS A 225 -15.87 -19.48 -5.79
CA HIS A 225 -14.55 -19.98 -6.19
C HIS A 225 -13.41 -19.03 -5.78
N ALA A 226 -13.57 -17.72 -6.02
CA ALA A 226 -12.62 -16.70 -5.57
C ALA A 226 -12.56 -16.61 -4.03
N ALA A 227 -13.68 -16.80 -3.34
CA ALA A 227 -13.71 -16.92 -1.87
C ALA A 227 -12.91 -18.13 -1.38
N GLY A 228 -13.02 -19.27 -2.08
CA GLY A 228 -12.22 -20.47 -1.82
C GLY A 228 -10.71 -20.22 -1.95
N LEU A 229 -10.27 -19.60 -3.04
CA LEU A 229 -8.86 -19.21 -3.25
C LEU A 229 -8.36 -18.26 -2.15
N ARG A 230 -9.14 -17.21 -1.83
CA ARG A 230 -8.80 -16.29 -0.74
C ARG A 230 -8.64 -17.00 0.60
N SER A 231 -9.54 -17.93 0.93
CA SER A 231 -9.41 -18.75 2.13
C SER A 231 -8.22 -19.70 2.07
N GLY A 232 -7.89 -20.27 0.90
CA GLY A 232 -6.69 -21.07 0.68
C GLY A 232 -5.42 -20.30 0.99
N LEU A 233 -5.28 -19.10 0.40
CA LEU A 233 -4.17 -18.18 0.63
C LEU A 233 -4.01 -17.81 2.11
N LEU A 234 -5.10 -17.53 2.83
CA LEU A 234 -5.03 -17.25 4.27
C LEU A 234 -4.54 -18.47 5.07
N ARG A 235 -4.92 -19.69 4.70
CA ARG A 235 -4.49 -20.92 5.39
C ARG A 235 -2.99 -21.19 5.26
N THR A 236 -2.35 -20.69 4.19
CA THR A 236 -0.89 -20.81 4.03
C THR A 236 -0.13 -20.19 5.20
N GLY A 237 -0.72 -19.18 5.88
CA GLY A 237 -0.08 -18.45 6.97
C GLY A 237 0.95 -17.40 6.49
N ARG A 238 1.13 -17.25 5.18
CA ARG A 238 2.03 -16.26 4.58
C ARG A 238 1.41 -14.87 4.49
N VAL A 239 0.08 -14.74 4.53
CA VAL A 239 -0.60 -13.42 4.57
C VAL A 239 -0.43 -12.80 5.96
N ARG A 240 0.49 -11.84 6.06
CA ARG A 240 0.93 -11.20 7.31
C ARG A 240 0.15 -9.94 7.62
N ALA A 241 -0.23 -9.18 6.59
CA ALA A 241 -1.02 -7.97 6.75
C ALA A 241 -2.11 -7.85 5.69
N ILE A 242 -3.26 -7.34 6.12
CA ILE A 242 -4.42 -7.02 5.29
C ILE A 242 -4.88 -5.61 5.65
N VAL A 243 -4.73 -4.67 4.72
CA VAL A 243 -5.08 -3.26 4.94
C VAL A 243 -6.12 -2.85 3.91
N ARG A 244 -7.27 -2.35 4.36
CA ARG A 244 -8.24 -1.69 3.49
C ARG A 244 -7.88 -0.20 3.42
N LEU A 245 -7.65 0.30 2.21
CA LEU A 245 -7.18 1.66 1.97
C LEU A 245 -8.36 2.62 1.70
N PRO A 246 -8.16 3.95 1.83
CA PRO A 246 -9.17 4.91 1.39
C PRO A 246 -9.43 4.82 -0.12
N GLN A 247 -10.59 5.34 -0.52
CA GLN A 247 -10.93 5.52 -1.94
C GLN A 247 -10.07 6.65 -2.56
N GLY A 248 -10.04 6.71 -3.88
CA GLY A 248 -9.32 7.75 -4.62
C GLY A 248 -7.87 7.39 -4.98
N LEU A 249 -7.45 6.16 -4.74
CA LEU A 249 -6.08 5.70 -4.97
C LEU A 249 -5.80 5.22 -6.40
N LEU A 250 -6.84 4.93 -7.16
CA LEU A 250 -6.75 4.61 -8.58
C LEU A 250 -7.31 5.78 -9.38
N ARG A 251 -6.50 6.34 -10.29
CA ARG A 251 -6.85 7.58 -11.01
C ARG A 251 -8.06 7.40 -11.95
N SER A 252 -8.16 6.24 -12.59
CA SER A 252 -9.25 5.89 -13.52
C SER A 252 -10.58 5.56 -12.84
N LYS A 253 -10.53 4.98 -11.63
CA LYS A 253 -11.71 4.57 -10.85
C LYS A 253 -11.62 5.11 -9.42
N PRO A 254 -11.79 6.43 -9.20
CA PRO A 254 -11.59 7.03 -7.87
C PRO A 254 -12.51 6.47 -6.78
N ARG A 255 -13.68 5.91 -7.13
CA ARG A 255 -14.62 5.30 -6.17
C ARG A 255 -14.24 3.87 -5.78
N GLU A 256 -13.33 3.23 -6.51
CA GLU A 256 -12.89 1.87 -6.23
C GLU A 256 -11.87 1.88 -5.08
N ALA A 257 -12.27 1.36 -3.93
CA ALA A 257 -11.36 1.18 -2.81
C ALA A 257 -10.30 0.13 -3.14
N GLN A 258 -9.05 0.41 -2.81
CA GLN A 258 -7.93 -0.53 -2.93
C GLN A 258 -7.64 -1.19 -1.57
N ALA A 259 -6.90 -2.29 -1.61
CA ALA A 259 -6.39 -2.96 -0.43
C ALA A 259 -4.94 -3.37 -0.64
N LEU A 260 -4.21 -3.44 0.47
CA LEU A 260 -2.83 -3.89 0.54
C LEU A 260 -2.79 -5.24 1.24
N TRP A 261 -2.20 -6.23 0.59
CA TRP A 261 -1.78 -7.47 1.23
C TRP A 261 -0.26 -7.50 1.34
N VAL A 262 0.24 -7.91 2.49
CA VAL A 262 1.68 -8.12 2.68
C VAL A 262 1.91 -9.58 3.02
N LEU A 263 2.76 -10.22 2.23
CA LEU A 263 3.15 -11.61 2.36
C LEU A 263 4.53 -11.70 3.00
N GLY A 264 4.75 -12.74 3.79
CA GLY A 264 6.02 -12.97 4.45
C GLY A 264 6.28 -14.44 4.76
N PRO A 265 7.12 -14.73 5.76
CA PRO A 265 7.57 -16.07 6.03
C PRO A 265 6.40 -16.93 6.49
N SER A 266 6.42 -18.20 6.08
CA SER A 266 5.48 -19.16 6.62
C SER A 266 5.94 -19.53 8.03
N PHE A 267 5.17 -19.17 9.05
CA PHE A 267 5.43 -19.68 10.41
C PHE A 267 4.93 -21.12 10.50
N ALA A 268 5.65 -22.03 9.85
CA ALA A 268 5.38 -23.46 9.83
C ALA A 268 5.44 -24.05 11.25
N GLU A 269 6.37 -23.55 12.06
CA GLU A 269 6.59 -23.89 13.46
C GLU A 269 5.48 -23.39 14.40
N VAL A 270 4.71 -22.39 13.98
CA VAL A 270 3.58 -21.88 14.76
C VAL A 270 2.32 -22.71 14.45
N PRO A 271 1.68 -23.34 15.45
CA PRO A 271 0.45 -24.08 15.25
C PRO A 271 -0.59 -23.23 14.52
N ILE A 272 -1.31 -23.83 13.55
CA ILE A 272 -2.28 -23.13 12.68
C ILE A 272 -3.27 -22.29 13.50
N ALA A 273 -3.71 -22.80 14.65
CA ALA A 273 -4.66 -22.12 15.55
C ALA A 273 -4.13 -20.81 16.15
N GLU A 274 -2.82 -20.64 16.18
CA GLU A 274 -2.13 -19.53 16.83
C GLU A 274 -1.39 -18.62 15.84
N ARG A 275 -1.56 -18.86 14.53
CA ARG A 275 -1.11 -17.94 13.47
C ARG A 275 -1.92 -16.66 13.51
N TRP A 276 -1.26 -15.54 13.21
CA TRP A 276 -1.86 -14.21 13.25
C TRP A 276 -1.68 -13.48 11.93
N THR A 277 -2.61 -12.59 11.67
CA THR A 277 -2.59 -11.66 10.54
C THR A 277 -2.91 -10.28 11.08
N MET A 278 -2.09 -9.30 10.71
CA MET A 278 -2.34 -7.90 10.97
C MET A 278 -3.49 -7.42 10.09
N VAL A 279 -4.45 -6.71 10.68
CA VAL A 279 -5.61 -6.17 9.98
C VAL A 279 -5.77 -4.70 10.31
N ALA A 280 -5.94 -3.87 9.29
CA ALA A 280 -6.22 -2.44 9.44
C ALA A 280 -7.30 -1.95 8.47
N ASP A 281 -8.12 -0.99 8.91
CA ASP A 281 -9.11 -0.28 8.07
C ASP A 281 -8.79 1.22 8.08
N LEU A 282 -8.28 1.71 6.95
CA LEU A 282 -7.97 3.11 6.74
C LEU A 282 -9.00 3.81 5.84
N SER A 283 -10.15 3.19 5.58
CA SER A 283 -11.12 3.72 4.61
C SER A 283 -11.66 5.13 4.92
N THR A 284 -11.62 5.55 6.19
CA THR A 284 -12.08 6.88 6.65
C THR A 284 -10.92 7.84 6.93
N ARG A 285 -9.67 7.44 6.66
CA ARG A 285 -8.47 8.23 6.93
C ARG A 285 -7.78 8.61 5.63
N ALA A 286 -7.27 9.84 5.56
CA ALA A 286 -6.38 10.24 4.48
C ALA A 286 -5.02 9.55 4.64
N LEU A 287 -4.39 9.17 3.53
CA LEU A 287 -3.02 8.65 3.51
C LEU A 287 -2.02 9.80 3.52
N THR A 288 -1.95 10.50 4.66
CA THR A 288 -0.90 11.48 4.96
C THR A 288 0.43 10.78 5.25
N GLU A 289 1.52 11.55 5.27
CA GLU A 289 2.87 11.03 5.52
C GLU A 289 2.97 10.26 6.85
N ASP A 290 2.43 10.84 7.93
CA ASP A 290 2.43 10.24 9.26
C ASP A 290 1.66 8.92 9.29
N VAL A 291 0.49 8.88 8.64
CA VAL A 291 -0.33 7.66 8.54
C VAL A 291 0.41 6.58 7.74
N ARG A 292 1.14 6.96 6.68
CA ARG A 292 1.96 6.02 5.91
C ARG A 292 3.09 5.45 6.75
N GLN A 293 3.86 6.30 7.43
CA GLN A 293 5.02 5.87 8.24
C GLN A 293 4.59 4.96 9.39
N ASP A 294 3.55 5.34 10.13
CA ASP A 294 2.99 4.54 11.22
C ASP A 294 2.45 3.18 10.70
N LEU A 295 1.78 3.16 9.53
CA LEU A 295 1.31 1.92 8.93
C LEU A 295 2.49 1.02 8.50
N VAL A 296 3.53 1.58 7.90
CA VAL A 296 4.72 0.82 7.48
C VAL A 296 5.42 0.21 8.70
N SER A 297 5.53 0.98 9.80
CA SER A 297 6.05 0.47 11.08
C SER A 297 5.22 -0.72 11.59
N ASP A 298 3.89 -0.62 11.57
CA ASP A 298 2.97 -1.72 11.90
C ASP A 298 3.18 -2.95 10.98
N ILE A 299 3.36 -2.73 9.66
CA ILE A 299 3.62 -3.80 8.68
C ILE A 299 4.93 -4.54 8.99
N VAL A 300 6.03 -3.81 9.19
CA VAL A 300 7.34 -4.40 9.49
C VAL A 300 7.27 -5.21 10.79
N ALA A 301 6.64 -4.65 11.83
CA ALA A 301 6.46 -5.35 13.10
C ALA A 301 5.67 -6.67 12.93
N SER A 302 4.68 -6.71 12.03
CA SER A 302 3.87 -7.91 11.75
C SER A 302 4.65 -9.08 11.12
N MET A 303 5.82 -8.81 10.54
CA MET A 303 6.73 -9.81 9.96
C MET A 303 7.56 -10.54 11.01
N GLY A 304 7.72 -9.94 12.20
CA GLY A 304 8.53 -10.52 13.25
C GLY A 304 7.87 -11.69 13.97
N ASN A 305 8.61 -12.27 14.92
CA ASN A 305 8.13 -13.37 15.76
C ASN A 305 7.12 -12.90 16.82
N ARG A 306 6.61 -13.82 17.65
CA ARG A 306 5.64 -13.46 18.69
C ARG A 306 6.11 -12.40 19.68
N ALA A 307 7.39 -12.41 20.04
CA ALA A 307 7.93 -11.47 21.02
C ALA A 307 7.97 -10.06 20.46
N THR A 308 8.46 -9.89 19.23
CA THR A 308 8.50 -8.59 18.54
C THR A 308 7.10 -8.04 18.33
N VAL A 309 6.18 -8.90 17.89
CA VAL A 309 4.77 -8.54 17.64
C VAL A 309 4.05 -8.13 18.92
N ARG A 310 4.34 -8.77 20.07
CA ARG A 310 3.75 -8.37 21.37
C ARG A 310 4.35 -7.09 21.94
N ALA A 311 5.61 -6.79 21.64
CA ALA A 311 6.28 -5.59 22.09
C ALA A 311 5.89 -4.34 21.29
N HIS A 312 5.36 -4.52 20.07
CA HIS A 312 4.97 -3.42 19.20
C HIS A 312 3.60 -2.83 19.55
N SER A 313 3.51 -1.51 19.56
CA SER A 313 2.25 -0.78 19.80
C SER A 313 1.60 -0.42 18.48
N PHE A 314 0.67 -1.26 18.00
CA PHE A 314 -0.04 -1.01 16.75
C PHE A 314 -0.98 0.20 16.84
N ARG A 315 -0.82 1.16 15.93
CA ARG A 315 -1.59 2.41 15.94
C ARG A 315 -2.89 2.30 15.14
N PHE A 316 -2.82 1.68 13.97
CA PHE A 316 -3.99 1.52 13.09
C PHE A 316 -4.41 0.06 12.94
N ALA A 317 -3.46 -0.83 13.21
CA ALA A 317 -3.66 -2.24 13.04
C ALA A 317 -4.08 -2.94 14.32
N ARG A 318 -4.64 -4.13 14.14
CA ARG A 318 -4.79 -5.12 15.20
C ARG A 318 -4.33 -6.48 14.70
N LEU A 319 -3.90 -7.31 15.62
CA LEU A 319 -3.55 -8.68 15.33
C LEU A 319 -4.79 -9.56 15.52
N VAL A 320 -5.13 -10.32 14.48
CA VAL A 320 -6.26 -11.25 14.52
C VAL A 320 -5.74 -12.66 14.24
N GLN A 321 -6.24 -13.64 14.98
CA GLN A 321 -5.95 -15.03 14.68
C GLN A 321 -6.51 -15.40 13.32
N THR A 322 -5.70 -16.04 12.46
CA THR A 322 -6.09 -16.35 11.07
C THR A 322 -7.36 -17.22 11.02
N ARG A 323 -7.57 -18.12 11.99
CA ARG A 323 -8.81 -18.91 12.11
C ARG A 323 -10.08 -18.06 12.28
N LEU A 324 -9.98 -16.91 12.96
CA LEU A 324 -11.11 -16.00 13.15
C LEU A 324 -11.43 -15.25 11.86
N LEU A 325 -10.40 -14.93 11.06
CA LEU A 325 -10.59 -14.37 9.72
C LEU A 325 -11.26 -15.38 8.78
N LEU A 326 -10.83 -16.64 8.82
CA LEU A 326 -11.42 -17.73 8.03
C LEU A 326 -12.88 -18.03 8.43
N ALA A 327 -13.22 -17.90 9.71
CA ALA A 327 -14.58 -18.08 10.21
C ALA A 327 -15.48 -16.86 9.99
N SER A 328 -14.89 -15.68 9.73
CA SER A 328 -15.63 -14.43 9.54
C SER A 328 -16.42 -14.45 8.23
N ARG A 329 -17.68 -14.00 8.30
CA ARG A 329 -18.52 -13.70 7.13
C ARG A 329 -18.52 -12.23 6.73
N LYS A 330 -17.75 -11.39 7.44
CA LYS A 330 -17.62 -9.95 7.19
C LYS A 330 -16.34 -9.67 6.40
N SER A 331 -16.17 -8.43 5.94
CA SER A 331 -14.90 -7.97 5.35
C SER A 331 -13.74 -8.32 6.30
N LEU A 332 -12.64 -8.82 5.74
CA LEU A 332 -11.44 -9.21 6.50
C LEU A 332 -10.85 -8.02 7.26
N ALA A 333 -11.02 -6.81 6.70
CA ALA A 333 -10.56 -5.56 7.26
C ALA A 333 -11.61 -4.85 8.13
N ALA A 334 -12.84 -5.37 8.25
CA ALA A 334 -13.92 -4.66 8.92
C ALA A 334 -13.47 -4.18 10.31
N ALA A 335 -13.52 -2.86 10.54
CA ALA A 335 -13.45 -2.32 11.89
C ALA A 335 -14.49 -3.05 12.74
N GLN A 336 -14.07 -3.71 13.83
CA GLN A 336 -15.04 -4.12 14.82
C GLN A 336 -15.62 -2.80 15.32
N SER A 337 -16.94 -2.63 15.21
CA SER A 337 -17.64 -1.62 15.98
C SER A 337 -17.16 -1.79 17.41
N HIS A 338 -16.39 -0.84 17.93
CA HIS A 338 -15.96 -0.87 19.32
C HIS A 338 -17.23 -0.86 20.17
N GLY A 339 -17.72 -2.04 20.56
CA GLY A 339 -18.27 -2.18 21.89
C GLY A 339 -17.12 -1.80 22.79
N SER A 340 -17.29 -0.68 23.50
CA SER A 340 -16.38 -0.07 24.47
C SER A 340 -15.04 -0.78 24.62
N ALA A 341 -13.94 -0.08 24.30
CA ALA A 341 -12.59 -0.55 24.62
C ALA A 341 -12.57 -1.21 26.00
N PRO A 342 -11.89 -2.35 26.18
CA PRO A 342 -11.73 -2.93 27.51
C PRO A 342 -11.18 -1.82 28.41
N SER A 343 -11.97 -1.49 29.42
CA SER A 343 -11.66 -0.50 30.44
C SER A 343 -10.18 -0.63 30.81
N SER A 344 -9.40 0.42 30.55
CA SER A 344 -8.09 0.58 31.20
C SER A 344 -8.34 0.33 32.68
N LYS A 345 -7.62 -0.64 33.26
CA LYS A 345 -7.75 -1.01 34.68
C LYS A 345 -7.92 0.27 35.50
N GLY A 346 -9.00 0.40 36.27
CA GLY A 346 -9.47 1.70 36.79
C GLY A 346 -8.42 2.58 37.47
N ALA A 347 -7.35 1.98 38.01
CA ALA A 347 -6.19 2.68 38.55
C ALA A 347 -5.39 3.48 37.48
N GLU A 348 -5.19 2.94 36.28
CA GLU A 348 -4.46 3.61 35.20
C GLU A 348 -5.26 4.78 34.61
N ALA A 349 -6.60 4.62 34.53
CA ALA A 349 -7.50 5.70 34.19
C ALA A 349 -7.47 6.83 35.24
N ALA A 350 -7.52 6.47 36.53
CA ALA A 350 -7.47 7.44 37.62
C ALA A 350 -6.16 8.24 37.60
N LEU A 351 -5.01 7.56 37.47
CA LEU A 351 -3.70 8.21 37.36
C LEU A 351 -3.60 9.13 36.13
N ARG A 352 -4.18 8.72 35.00
CA ARG A 352 -4.20 9.55 33.79
C ARG A 352 -5.07 10.79 33.93
N VAL A 353 -6.22 10.67 34.61
CA VAL A 353 -7.08 11.82 34.90
C VAL A 353 -6.39 12.77 35.88
N GLU A 354 -5.75 12.28 36.93
CA GLU A 354 -4.96 13.10 37.86
C GLU A 354 -3.81 13.84 37.16
N GLU A 355 -3.11 13.19 36.23
CA GLU A 355 -2.07 13.82 35.43
C GLU A 355 -2.64 14.95 34.54
N LEU A 356 -3.81 14.73 33.93
CA LEU A 356 -4.48 15.74 33.11
C LEU A 356 -5.01 16.91 33.95
N VAL A 357 -5.56 16.64 35.14
CA VAL A 357 -5.97 17.67 36.11
C VAL A 357 -4.77 18.52 36.53
N ARG A 358 -3.62 17.88 36.79
CA ARG A 358 -2.36 18.59 37.12
C ARG A 358 -1.89 19.49 35.99
N LYS A 359 -1.95 19.02 34.73
CA LYS A 359 -1.60 19.80 33.54
C LYS A 359 -2.55 20.96 33.29
N LEU A 360 -3.84 20.79 33.58
CA LEU A 360 -4.85 21.87 33.51
C LEU A 360 -4.60 22.94 34.58
N ARG A 361 -4.23 22.53 35.80
CA ARG A 361 -3.89 23.44 36.92
C ARG A 361 -2.63 24.27 36.63
N ALA A 362 -1.64 23.69 35.95
CA ALA A 362 -0.40 24.40 35.59
C ALA A 362 -0.61 25.61 34.64
N GLY A 363 -1.78 25.74 34.00
CA GLY A 363 -2.09 26.82 33.05
C GLY A 363 -3.02 27.92 33.56
N ARG A 364 -3.65 27.78 34.73
CA ARG A 364 -4.59 28.77 35.30
C ARG A 364 -4.61 28.70 36.85
N PRO A 365 -4.08 29.69 37.57
CA PRO A 365 -3.99 29.66 39.04
C PRO A 365 -5.30 29.98 39.79
N GLU A 366 -6.38 30.37 39.11
CA GLU A 366 -7.51 31.11 39.75
C GLU A 366 -8.86 30.37 39.82
N GLN A 367 -8.93 29.04 39.76
CA GLN A 367 -10.21 28.33 40.05
C GLN A 367 -10.01 27.05 40.89
N PRO A 368 -10.51 27.02 42.14
CA PRO A 368 -10.48 25.83 42.97
C PRO A 368 -11.69 24.94 42.64
N GLY A 369 -11.42 23.84 41.92
CA GLY A 369 -12.30 22.68 41.86
C GLY A 369 -11.48 21.45 42.15
N ASP A 370 -11.68 20.83 43.30
CA ASP A 370 -11.11 19.52 43.60
C ASP A 370 -11.94 18.44 42.91
N VAL A 371 -11.36 17.88 41.84
CA VAL A 371 -11.92 16.71 41.17
C VAL A 371 -11.32 15.48 41.85
N ALA A 372 -12.04 14.94 42.84
CA ALA A 372 -11.71 13.66 43.42
C ALA A 372 -12.13 12.54 42.45
N VAL A 373 -11.17 11.74 41.99
CA VAL A 373 -11.41 10.62 41.07
C VAL A 373 -11.26 9.32 41.84
N PHE A 374 -12.35 8.57 41.97
CA PHE A 374 -12.33 7.26 42.60
C PHE A 374 -12.36 6.16 41.53
N PRO A 375 -11.62 5.05 41.70
CA PRO A 375 -11.73 3.90 40.83
C PRO A 375 -13.16 3.36 40.86
N GLY A 376 -13.84 3.32 39.71
CA GLY A 376 -15.14 2.67 39.60
C GLY A 376 -14.99 1.14 39.74
N GLU A 377 -15.97 0.49 40.36
CA GLU A 377 -15.96 -0.96 40.53
C GLU A 377 -15.79 -1.67 39.17
N PRO A 378 -14.87 -2.66 39.09
CA PRO A 378 -14.78 -3.48 37.90
C PRO A 378 -16.08 -4.27 37.79
N HIS A 379 -16.87 -3.98 36.75
CA HIS A 379 -18.12 -4.64 36.31
C HIS A 379 -19.42 -3.83 36.37
N ALA A 380 -19.41 -2.55 36.74
CA ALA A 380 -20.57 -1.69 36.50
C ALA A 380 -20.71 -1.41 34.99
N LYS A 381 -21.57 -2.17 34.29
CA LYS A 381 -22.07 -1.76 32.97
C LYS A 381 -22.73 -0.39 33.16
N VAL A 382 -22.10 0.67 32.66
CA VAL A 382 -22.72 2.00 32.60
C VAL A 382 -23.92 1.88 31.66
N GLN A 383 -25.11 1.72 32.24
CA GLN A 383 -26.33 1.79 31.46
C GLN A 383 -26.47 3.22 30.93
N PRO A 384 -26.88 3.40 29.66
CA PRO A 384 -27.15 4.73 29.15
C PRO A 384 -28.32 5.34 29.92
N VAL A 385 -28.02 6.31 30.79
CA VAL A 385 -29.01 7.09 31.55
C VAL A 385 -29.47 8.25 30.68
N SER A 386 -30.78 8.49 30.62
CA SER A 386 -31.34 9.60 29.86
C SER A 386 -30.95 10.95 30.46
N VAL A 387 -30.88 11.99 29.62
CA VAL A 387 -30.63 13.36 30.08
C VAL A 387 -31.70 13.80 31.10
N GLN A 388 -32.93 13.34 30.93
CA GLN A 388 -34.03 13.63 31.85
C GLN A 388 -33.81 13.02 33.24
N GLU A 389 -33.33 11.77 33.30
CA GLU A 389 -32.97 11.10 34.56
C GLU A 389 -31.77 11.78 35.23
N LEU A 390 -30.78 12.25 34.47
CA LEU A 390 -29.65 13.00 35.03
C LEU A 390 -30.07 14.38 35.58
N ILE A 391 -31.08 15.02 34.95
CA ILE A 391 -31.67 16.25 35.49
C ILE A 391 -32.45 15.98 36.77
N ALA A 392 -33.26 14.92 36.78
CA ALA A 392 -34.04 14.51 37.95
C ALA A 392 -33.14 14.10 39.14
N ALA A 393 -32.01 13.45 38.86
CA ALA A 393 -31.02 13.06 39.86
C ALA A 393 -30.15 14.24 40.35
N GLY A 394 -30.37 15.47 39.86
CA GLY A 394 -29.60 16.65 40.25
C GLY A 394 -28.17 16.71 39.70
N ASN A 395 -27.76 15.72 38.91
CA ASN A 395 -26.44 15.65 38.28
C ASN A 395 -26.32 16.57 37.05
N LEU A 396 -27.45 17.08 36.56
CA LEU A 396 -27.53 17.96 35.41
C LEU A 396 -28.56 19.07 35.70
N LYS A 397 -28.18 20.34 35.55
CA LYS A 397 -29.09 21.47 35.81
C LYS A 397 -29.44 22.15 34.49
N TYR A 398 -30.72 22.19 34.16
CA TYR A 398 -31.19 22.99 33.03
C TYR A 398 -31.26 24.47 33.43
N ILE A 399 -30.46 25.30 32.77
CA ILE A 399 -30.47 26.75 32.93
C ILE A 399 -30.98 27.35 31.63
N LYS A 400 -32.07 28.11 31.70
CA LYS A 400 -32.66 28.77 30.53
C LYS A 400 -31.74 29.92 30.08
N GLY A 401 -31.04 29.74 28.96
CA GLY A 401 -30.13 30.74 28.39
C GLY A 401 -30.76 31.57 27.26
N ASN A 402 -30.20 32.76 27.01
CA ASN A 402 -30.42 33.52 25.78
C ASN A 402 -29.67 32.89 24.59
N ARG A 403 -30.16 33.10 23.37
CA ARG A 403 -29.50 32.62 22.15
C ARG A 403 -28.15 33.33 21.98
N LEU A 404 -27.09 32.55 21.79
CA LEU A 404 -25.76 33.05 21.46
C LEU A 404 -25.63 33.13 19.94
N GLU A 405 -25.12 34.24 19.40
CA GLU A 405 -24.80 34.33 17.99
C GLU A 405 -23.41 33.72 17.71
N ASP A 406 -23.17 33.21 16.51
CA ASP A 406 -21.90 32.54 16.16
C ASP A 406 -20.68 33.47 16.33
N ALA A 407 -20.90 34.80 16.27
CA ALA A 407 -19.87 35.81 16.50
C ALA A 407 -19.41 35.90 17.97
N ASP A 408 -20.23 35.44 18.91
CA ASP A 408 -19.93 35.45 20.35
C ASP A 408 -19.08 34.25 20.79
N LEU A 409 -18.90 33.25 19.91
CA LEU A 409 -18.13 32.04 20.17
C LEU A 409 -16.64 32.24 19.84
N THR A 410 -15.94 33.02 20.65
CA THR A 410 -14.49 33.23 20.47
C THR A 410 -13.66 32.08 21.11
N PRO A 411 -12.67 31.50 20.40
CA PRO A 411 -11.83 30.42 20.94
C PRO A 411 -10.84 30.85 22.04
N SER A 412 -10.65 32.17 22.21
CA SER A 412 -9.62 32.74 23.06
C SER A 412 -10.25 33.52 24.21
N GLY A 413 -10.27 32.92 25.40
CA GLY A 413 -10.63 33.61 26.64
C GLY A 413 -12.06 33.32 27.13
N GLY A 414 -12.43 32.05 27.28
CA GLY A 414 -13.69 31.65 27.89
C GLY A 414 -13.81 30.12 28.06
N THR A 415 -14.91 29.68 28.66
CA THR A 415 -15.28 28.26 28.82
C THR A 415 -15.71 27.67 27.48
N ARG A 416 -15.27 26.45 27.17
CA ARG A 416 -15.52 25.79 25.88
C ARG A 416 -16.99 25.38 25.76
N VAL A 417 -17.66 25.87 24.71
CA VAL A 417 -19.04 25.49 24.36
C VAL A 417 -19.03 24.19 23.55
N LEU A 418 -19.75 23.16 24.01
CA LEU A 418 -19.93 21.91 23.25
C LEU A 418 -21.24 21.98 22.46
N GLY A 419 -21.13 22.16 21.14
CA GLY A 419 -22.26 22.15 20.22
C GLY A 419 -22.59 20.77 19.65
N ARG A 420 -23.66 20.73 18.83
CA ARG A 420 -24.22 19.52 18.18
C ARG A 420 -23.22 18.58 17.46
N PRO A 421 -22.14 19.03 16.78
CA PRO A 421 -21.18 18.09 16.17
C PRO A 421 -20.36 17.28 17.20
N ASN A 422 -20.35 17.70 18.47
CA ASN A 422 -19.62 17.01 19.53
C ASN A 422 -20.48 15.95 20.25
N CYS A 423 -21.78 15.86 19.93
CA CYS A 423 -22.71 14.87 20.47
C CYS A 423 -23.17 13.95 19.33
N SER A 424 -22.78 12.68 19.33
CA SER A 424 -23.25 11.70 18.35
C SER A 424 -24.75 11.43 18.55
N THR A 425 -25.62 12.22 17.93
CA THR A 425 -27.07 11.95 17.93
C THR A 425 -27.40 11.01 16.78
N ARG A 426 -27.69 9.75 17.10
CA ARG A 426 -28.67 8.97 16.34
C ARG A 426 -30.03 9.45 16.82
N THR A 427 -30.78 10.18 15.99
CA THR A 427 -32.24 10.06 15.74
C THR A 427 -32.73 11.22 14.86
N ALA A 428 -33.67 10.91 13.97
CA ALA A 428 -34.43 11.81 13.12
C ALA A 428 -35.18 12.90 13.92
N GLY A 429 -35.36 14.07 13.29
CA GLY A 429 -36.20 15.15 13.80
C GLY A 429 -35.58 16.53 13.58
N ARG A 430 -36.28 17.37 12.80
CA ARG A 430 -35.91 18.76 12.51
C ARG A 430 -36.06 19.63 13.77
N GLY A 431 -35.11 20.54 13.99
CA GLY A 431 -35.29 21.71 14.87
C GLY A 431 -34.05 22.08 15.70
N GLY A 432 -33.52 23.29 15.48
CA GLY A 432 -32.88 24.18 16.46
C GLY A 432 -31.60 23.74 17.20
N THR A 433 -30.52 24.52 17.05
CA THR A 433 -29.27 24.42 17.82
C THR A 433 -29.49 24.90 19.27
N SER A 434 -29.00 24.16 20.26
CA SER A 434 -28.97 24.56 21.68
C SER A 434 -27.62 24.15 22.29
N ALA A 435 -27.04 25.01 23.14
CA ALA A 435 -25.75 24.80 23.79
C ALA A 435 -25.93 24.57 25.31
N PHE A 436 -25.17 23.64 25.88
CA PHE A 436 -25.25 23.24 27.29
C PHE A 436 -24.08 23.79 28.11
N TRP A 437 -24.35 24.12 29.39
CA TRP A 437 -23.37 24.60 30.36
C TRP A 437 -23.54 23.87 31.71
N ILE A 438 -22.43 23.59 32.39
CA ILE A 438 -22.40 23.02 33.75
C ILE A 438 -21.58 23.98 34.62
N SER A 439 -22.17 24.50 35.71
CA SER A 439 -21.48 25.30 36.73
C SER A 439 -21.49 24.56 38.08
N PRO A 440 -20.42 24.63 38.88
CA PRO A 440 -20.42 24.11 40.25
C PRO A 440 -21.22 25.04 41.19
N PRO A 441 -21.82 24.52 42.28
CA PRO A 441 -22.50 25.34 43.27
C PRO A 441 -21.48 26.09 44.14
N VAL A 442 -21.60 27.41 44.21
CA VAL A 442 -20.90 28.25 45.18
C VAL A 442 -21.93 28.79 46.16
N THR A 443 -21.76 28.48 47.44
CA THR A 443 -22.48 29.10 48.55
C THR A 443 -21.59 30.21 49.11
N LEU A 444 -22.06 31.46 49.11
CA LEU A 444 -21.37 32.57 49.79
C LEU A 444 -22.25 33.13 50.93
N PRO A 445 -21.69 33.45 52.10
CA PRO A 445 -22.38 34.19 53.14
C PRO A 445 -22.37 35.70 52.86
N ALA A 446 -23.39 36.38 53.37
CA ALA A 446 -23.65 37.81 53.22
C ALA A 446 -22.71 38.69 54.06
N VAL A 447 -22.29 39.85 53.52
CA VAL A 447 -22.20 41.17 54.20
C VAL A 447 -22.17 42.28 53.12
N SER A 448 -23.03 43.29 53.28
CA SER A 448 -23.00 44.63 52.65
C SER A 448 -22.70 45.67 53.76
N PRO A 449 -22.59 47.00 53.53
CA PRO A 449 -22.36 47.80 52.29
C PRO A 449 -21.24 48.86 52.48
N SER A 450 -20.97 49.69 51.46
CA SER A 450 -21.07 51.17 51.54
C SER A 450 -20.10 51.94 50.61
N LEU A 451 -20.69 52.75 49.71
CA LEU A 451 -20.30 54.11 49.24
C LEU A 451 -18.89 54.30 48.61
N ALA A 452 -18.65 55.15 47.60
CA ALA A 452 -19.44 56.17 46.92
C ALA A 452 -18.66 56.66 45.68
N THR A 453 -19.39 56.82 44.57
CA THR A 453 -19.38 57.90 43.56
C THR A 453 -18.12 58.50 42.92
N SER A 454 -18.35 58.79 41.63
CA SER A 454 -17.91 59.94 40.81
C SER A 454 -16.81 59.59 39.79
N SER A 455 -16.78 60.12 38.56
CA SER A 455 -17.63 61.06 37.82
C SER A 455 -17.02 61.11 36.41
N PHE A 456 -17.79 60.82 35.38
CA PHE A 456 -18.25 61.77 34.35
C PHE A 456 -17.30 62.05 33.16
N ALA A 457 -17.95 62.07 32.01
CA ALA A 457 -17.42 62.04 30.65
C ALA A 457 -16.96 63.42 30.11
N ARG A 458 -16.12 63.41 29.06
CA ARG A 458 -16.45 63.90 27.70
C ARG A 458 -15.19 64.04 26.82
N THR A 459 -15.29 63.50 25.61
CA THR A 459 -14.58 63.81 24.35
C THR A 459 -14.71 65.31 23.98
N PRO A 460 -14.03 65.93 22.97
CA PRO A 460 -13.58 65.35 21.69
C PRO A 460 -12.28 65.92 21.02
N ALA A 461 -11.94 65.33 19.86
CA ALA A 461 -11.63 66.00 18.58
C ALA A 461 -10.24 65.80 17.91
N ARG A 462 -10.35 65.36 16.64
CA ARG A 462 -9.64 65.78 15.41
C ARG A 462 -8.23 65.25 15.05
N ARG A 463 -8.26 64.49 13.95
CA ARG A 463 -7.52 64.59 12.66
C ARG A 463 -5.98 64.68 12.67
N SER A 464 -5.36 63.61 12.20
CA SER A 464 -4.36 63.53 11.09
C SER A 464 -4.06 62.03 10.89
N GLY A 465 -3.98 61.43 9.71
CA GLY A 465 -3.25 61.85 8.52
C GLY A 465 -1.86 61.22 8.54
N GLY A 466 -1.71 59.93 8.19
CA GLY A 466 -0.39 59.29 8.18
C GLY A 466 -0.37 57.88 7.59
N ARG A 467 0.18 57.76 6.37
CA ARG A 467 0.53 56.50 5.69
C ARG A 467 1.74 55.85 6.39
N ALA A 468 1.73 54.53 6.61
CA ALA A 468 2.94 53.72 6.87
C ALA A 468 2.74 52.34 6.21
N ARG A 469 3.36 52.08 5.06
CA ARG A 469 4.68 51.43 4.87
C ARG A 469 4.82 50.07 5.57
N TRP A 470 4.75 49.05 4.73
CA TRP A 470 5.17 47.67 4.96
C TRP A 470 6.64 47.58 5.38
N LEU A 471 6.91 46.87 6.46
CA LEU A 471 8.26 46.46 6.87
C LEU A 471 8.30 44.93 6.98
N ARG A 472 8.91 44.31 5.97
CA ARG A 472 9.36 42.90 5.96
C ARG A 472 10.46 42.74 6.99
N ARG A 473 10.26 41.92 8.02
CA ARG A 473 11.33 41.41 8.88
C ARG A 473 12.05 40.27 8.17
N ARG A 474 13.34 40.48 7.85
CA ARG A 474 14.29 39.43 7.46
C ARG A 474 14.80 38.74 8.72
N LEU A 475 14.75 37.41 8.74
CA LEU A 475 15.40 36.57 9.74
C LEU A 475 16.89 36.33 9.35
N PRO A 476 17.80 36.19 10.33
CA PRO A 476 19.23 35.99 10.06
C PRO A 476 19.58 34.50 9.83
N ARG A 477 20.49 34.27 8.87
CA ARG A 477 21.18 32.98 8.64
C ARG A 477 22.27 32.75 9.70
N PRO A 478 22.47 31.53 10.22
CA PRO A 478 23.66 31.20 10.99
C PRO A 478 24.83 30.82 10.07
N ARG A 479 26.03 31.27 10.49
CA ARG A 479 27.34 31.04 9.85
C ARG A 479 27.82 29.62 10.10
N ALA A 480 28.48 29.07 9.08
CA ALA A 480 29.27 27.85 9.11
C ALA A 480 30.48 28.01 10.04
N THR A 481 30.79 26.96 10.80
CA THR A 481 32.03 26.81 11.55
C THR A 481 32.84 25.65 10.99
N ASP A 482 34.13 25.94 10.84
CA ASP A 482 35.21 25.06 10.42
C ASP A 482 35.31 23.77 11.24
N ARG A 483 35.58 22.66 10.55
CA ARG A 483 36.27 21.51 11.15
C ARG A 483 37.26 20.86 10.17
N TRP A 484 38.52 21.04 10.55
CA TRP A 484 39.51 19.98 10.79
C TRP A 484 40.15 19.23 9.61
N ARG A 485 41.45 19.51 9.45
CA ARG A 485 42.48 18.73 8.75
C ARG A 485 42.91 17.50 9.58
N GLY A 486 43.20 16.39 8.91
CA GLY A 486 43.89 15.20 9.43
C GLY A 486 44.19 14.19 8.31
N PRO A 487 45.21 13.31 8.44
CA PRO A 487 46.40 13.46 7.59
C PRO A 487 46.67 12.37 6.54
N ARG A 488 47.57 12.75 5.62
CA ARG A 488 48.31 11.95 4.64
C ARG A 488 48.90 10.67 5.26
N ARG A 489 48.78 9.53 4.55
CA ARG A 489 49.68 8.38 4.69
C ARG A 489 50.29 8.01 3.35
N ALA A 490 51.58 7.74 3.42
CA ALA A 490 52.53 7.60 2.33
C ALA A 490 52.42 6.27 1.59
N ALA A 491 52.67 6.34 0.29
CA ALA A 491 52.93 5.20 -0.58
C ALA A 491 54.35 4.65 -0.33
N GLY A 492 54.44 3.39 0.08
CA GLY A 492 55.69 2.63 0.18
C GLY A 492 55.79 1.61 -0.94
N ARG A 493 56.80 1.78 -1.80
CA ARG A 493 57.12 0.92 -2.95
C ARG A 493 57.70 -0.44 -2.53
N ARG A 494 57.25 -1.46 -3.27
CA ARG A 494 57.94 -2.69 -3.74
C ARG A 494 59.40 -2.93 -3.31
N ARG A 495 59.69 -4.16 -2.86
CA ARG A 495 60.85 -4.96 -3.32
C ARG A 495 60.52 -6.46 -3.39
N ARG A 496 61.00 -7.07 -4.49
CA ARG A 496 60.98 -8.48 -4.89
C ARG A 496 62.00 -9.32 -4.10
N ARG A 497 61.71 -10.63 -3.96
CA ARG A 497 62.57 -11.84 -4.04
C ARG A 497 61.62 -13.03 -3.72
N GLY A 498 61.45 -14.13 -4.45
CA GLY A 498 62.27 -14.79 -5.47
C GLY A 498 62.87 -16.08 -4.89
N HIS A 499 62.22 -17.24 -5.12
CA HIS A 499 62.71 -18.66 -5.14
C HIS A 499 61.47 -19.57 -5.08
N GLN A 500 60.99 -20.28 -6.11
CA GLN A 500 61.54 -21.43 -6.86
C GLN A 500 62.18 -22.53 -6.01
N GLN A 501 61.45 -23.66 -5.83
CA GLN A 501 61.85 -25.01 -6.29
C GLN A 501 60.74 -26.05 -6.02
N ALA A 502 60.42 -26.85 -7.05
CA ALA A 502 59.67 -28.10 -7.02
C ALA A 502 60.68 -29.28 -7.20
N PRO A 503 60.33 -30.51 -7.60
CA PRO A 503 59.27 -31.46 -7.18
C PRO A 503 59.85 -32.87 -6.88
N ARG A 504 59.08 -33.84 -6.33
CA ARG A 504 59.29 -35.29 -6.59
C ARG A 504 58.00 -36.14 -6.48
N ARG A 505 57.73 -36.90 -7.56
CA ARG A 505 57.26 -38.32 -7.72
C ARG A 505 56.49 -38.97 -6.56
N GLY A 506 55.40 -39.72 -6.69
CA GLY A 506 54.86 -40.60 -7.75
C GLY A 506 54.31 -41.89 -7.07
N GLN A 507 53.43 -42.64 -7.77
CA GLN A 507 52.76 -43.93 -7.40
C GLN A 507 51.34 -43.77 -6.79
N SER A 508 50.23 -44.13 -7.47
CA SER A 508 49.74 -45.44 -7.99
C SER A 508 49.17 -46.36 -6.90
N LEU A 509 47.84 -46.52 -6.86
CA LEU A 509 47.09 -47.79 -6.94
C LEU A 509 45.59 -47.58 -6.66
N ALA A 510 44.78 -48.31 -7.43
CA ALA A 510 43.32 -48.36 -7.42
C ALA A 510 42.79 -49.53 -6.53
N PRO A 511 41.46 -49.79 -6.44
CA PRO A 511 40.76 -50.28 -5.25
C PRO A 511 40.51 -51.79 -5.20
N VAL A 512 40.09 -52.31 -4.04
CA VAL A 512 39.59 -53.69 -3.85
C VAL A 512 38.40 -53.72 -2.89
N ALA A 513 37.30 -54.33 -3.35
CA ALA A 513 36.11 -54.74 -2.59
C ALA A 513 36.39 -55.99 -1.70
N PRO A 514 35.41 -56.48 -0.94
CA PRO A 514 34.98 -57.85 -1.27
C PRO A 514 33.47 -58.12 -1.12
N ALA A 515 33.03 -59.13 -1.87
CA ALA A 515 31.73 -59.79 -1.81
C ALA A 515 31.84 -61.13 -1.04
N LEU A 516 30.75 -61.62 -0.41
CA LEU A 516 30.17 -62.98 -0.62
C LEU A 516 29.12 -63.39 0.46
N ARG A 517 28.12 -64.13 -0.04
CA ARG A 517 26.93 -64.87 0.49
C ARG A 517 27.29 -66.01 1.49
N PRO A 518 26.37 -66.81 2.15
CA PRO A 518 25.06 -67.40 1.71
C PRO A 518 23.94 -67.54 2.80
N GLY A 519 22.66 -67.87 2.54
CA GLY A 519 22.07 -69.21 2.31
C GLY A 519 20.59 -69.31 2.81
N ARG A 520 19.76 -70.13 2.14
CA ARG A 520 18.29 -70.44 2.28
C ARG A 520 17.98 -71.51 3.37
N PRO A 521 16.75 -72.11 3.58
CA PRO A 521 15.35 -71.93 3.07
C PRO A 521 14.25 -71.93 4.19
N THR A 522 12.92 -71.72 3.97
CA THR A 522 11.84 -72.71 3.71
C THR A 522 10.53 -71.99 3.27
N GLN A 523 9.91 -72.31 2.12
CA GLN A 523 8.65 -73.11 1.93
C GLN A 523 7.42 -72.60 2.73
N LYS A 524 6.22 -72.31 2.17
CA LYS A 524 5.36 -73.14 1.30
C LYS A 524 4.17 -72.33 0.70
N THR A 525 3.81 -72.69 -0.55
CA THR A 525 2.45 -72.73 -1.19
C THR A 525 1.61 -71.44 -1.36
N GLY A 526 1.05 -71.11 -2.52
CA GLY A 526 0.94 -71.88 -3.77
C GLY A 526 0.30 -71.14 -4.97
N ARG A 527 0.41 -71.84 -6.12
CA ARG A 527 -0.44 -71.89 -7.34
C ARG A 527 -1.00 -70.58 -7.97
N ILE A 528 -0.30 -70.04 -8.98
CA ILE A 528 -0.49 -70.21 -10.46
C ILE A 528 -1.90 -70.70 -10.96
N PRO A 529 -2.44 -70.35 -12.16
CA PRO A 529 -1.93 -69.49 -13.27
C PRO A 529 -2.95 -68.49 -13.93
N ARG A 530 -2.37 -67.66 -14.83
CA ARG A 530 -2.98 -67.01 -16.01
C ARG A 530 -3.64 -68.01 -17.01
N PRO A 531 -4.27 -67.56 -18.12
CA PRO A 531 -3.53 -67.24 -19.37
C PRO A 531 -4.03 -65.91 -19.99
N ALA A 532 -3.24 -65.02 -20.61
CA ALA A 532 -2.21 -65.09 -21.64
C ALA A 532 -2.73 -65.30 -23.08
N ALA A 533 -2.60 -64.21 -23.86
CA ALA A 533 -2.43 -64.09 -25.31
C ALA A 533 -3.63 -64.47 -26.21
N THR A 534 -3.89 -63.88 -27.38
CA THR A 534 -2.93 -63.48 -28.43
C THR A 534 -3.62 -62.61 -29.51
N ARG A 535 -2.86 -61.66 -30.08
CA ARG A 535 -2.77 -61.25 -31.51
C ARG A 535 -4.01 -60.90 -32.37
N ALA A 536 -3.89 -59.68 -32.93
CA ALA A 536 -3.89 -59.32 -34.37
C ALA A 536 -5.19 -59.34 -35.19
N ALA A 537 -5.53 -58.18 -35.77
CA ALA A 537 -5.86 -57.99 -37.18
C ALA A 537 -6.05 -56.48 -37.50
N ALA A 538 -5.73 -56.11 -38.74
CA ALA A 538 -5.72 -54.75 -39.27
C ALA A 538 -6.91 -54.47 -40.22
N SER A 539 -7.24 -53.17 -40.38
CA SER A 539 -7.88 -52.50 -41.54
C SER A 539 -9.39 -52.73 -41.81
N PRO A 540 -10.11 -51.91 -42.65
CA PRO A 540 -9.84 -50.58 -43.23
C PRO A 540 -11.05 -49.58 -43.33
N ARG A 541 -10.77 -48.35 -43.81
CA ARG A 541 -11.52 -47.41 -44.71
C ARG A 541 -13.07 -47.21 -44.62
N ALA A 542 -13.47 -45.92 -44.55
CA ALA A 542 -14.31 -45.15 -45.52
C ALA A 542 -15.00 -43.97 -44.77
N ALA A 543 -14.70 -42.69 -45.01
CA ALA A 543 -15.03 -41.80 -46.14
C ALA A 543 -16.47 -41.21 -46.12
N GLN A 544 -16.50 -39.87 -46.06
CA GLN A 544 -17.50 -38.91 -46.59
C GLN A 544 -18.97 -38.92 -46.10
N ALA A 545 -19.44 -37.77 -45.60
CA ALA A 545 -20.27 -36.85 -46.40
C ALA A 545 -20.74 -35.62 -45.60
N ALA A 546 -20.65 -34.46 -46.25
CA ALA A 546 -21.26 -33.19 -45.88
C ALA A 546 -22.76 -33.13 -46.26
N ARG A 547 -23.56 -32.35 -45.51
CA ARG A 547 -24.80 -31.63 -45.93
C ARG A 547 -25.31 -30.83 -44.71
N ARG A 548 -25.28 -29.49 -44.67
CA ARG A 548 -26.21 -28.50 -45.26
C ARG A 548 -27.70 -28.72 -44.93
N THR A 549 -28.22 -27.86 -44.03
CA THR A 549 -29.60 -27.31 -43.93
C THR A 549 -29.53 -26.20 -42.85
N ARG A 550 -29.62 -24.89 -43.09
CA ARG A 550 -30.69 -23.99 -43.61
C ARG A 550 -32.03 -24.04 -42.86
N TYR A 551 -32.31 -22.91 -42.17
CA TYR A 551 -33.59 -22.21 -41.91
C TYR A 551 -34.61 -22.86 -40.91
N PRO A 552 -35.53 -22.10 -40.27
CA PRO A 552 -36.02 -20.79 -40.69
C PRO A 552 -36.19 -19.65 -39.67
N ASP A 553 -36.14 -18.48 -40.29
CA ASP A 553 -36.78 -17.20 -40.05
C ASP A 553 -38.27 -17.31 -39.62
N TYR A 554 -38.67 -16.55 -38.60
CA TYR A 554 -40.08 -16.23 -38.32
C TYR A 554 -40.19 -14.74 -37.97
N GLY A 555 -40.61 -13.96 -38.94
CA GLY A 555 -41.19 -12.63 -38.74
C GLY A 555 -42.71 -12.69 -38.52
N ARG A 556 -43.21 -11.92 -37.56
CA ARG A 556 -44.52 -11.21 -37.57
C ARG A 556 -44.49 -10.18 -36.44
N ARG A 557 -44.36 -8.88 -36.74
CA ARG A 557 -45.42 -7.89 -37.01
C ARG A 557 -46.39 -7.61 -35.84
N SER A 558 -46.14 -6.50 -35.15
CA SER A 558 -47.10 -5.42 -34.84
C SER A 558 -46.24 -4.24 -34.34
N GLY A 559 -46.39 -2.97 -34.73
CA GLY A 559 -47.51 -2.25 -35.31
C GLY A 559 -47.93 -1.14 -34.33
N ARG A 560 -47.24 0.01 -34.32
CA ARG A 560 -47.86 1.29 -33.91
C ARG A 560 -47.15 2.50 -34.54
N LYS A 561 -48.01 3.37 -35.06
CA LYS A 561 -47.78 4.48 -36.00
C LYS A 561 -47.10 5.71 -35.36
N PRO A 562 -46.48 6.57 -36.19
CA PRO A 562 -46.12 7.94 -35.82
C PRO A 562 -47.33 8.89 -35.95
N HIS A 563 -47.36 9.96 -35.15
CA HIS A 563 -48.31 11.08 -35.28
C HIS A 563 -47.52 12.37 -35.60
N PRO A 564 -47.99 13.25 -36.50
CA PRO A 564 -47.21 14.37 -37.03
C PRO A 564 -47.53 15.71 -36.36
N ASP A 565 -46.66 16.69 -36.64
CA ASP A 565 -46.74 18.12 -36.33
C ASP A 565 -48.09 18.80 -36.64
N ARG A 566 -48.51 19.75 -35.79
CA ARG A 566 -48.89 21.15 -36.13
C ARG A 566 -49.46 21.95 -34.92
N PRO A 567 -49.61 23.30 -34.99
CA PRO A 567 -48.99 24.22 -34.02
C PRO A 567 -49.96 25.16 -33.26
N GLN A 568 -49.37 26.12 -32.52
CA GLN A 568 -49.85 27.43 -32.05
C GLN A 568 -50.84 27.46 -30.86
N HIS A 569 -50.35 27.99 -29.73
CA HIS A 569 -50.77 29.29 -29.18
C HIS A 569 -49.64 29.91 -28.36
#